data_AF-A0AAE0Z7M3-F1
#
_entry.id   AF-A0AAE0Z7M3-F1
#
_cell.length_a   1.000
_cell.length_b   1.000
_cell.length_c   1.000
_cell.angle_alpha   90.00
_cell.angle_beta   90.00
_cell.angle_gamma   90.00
#
_symmetry.space_group_name_H-M   'P 1'
#
loop_
_entity.id
_entity.type
_entity.pdbx_description
1 polymer ?
#
loop_
_entity_poly.entity_id
_entity_poly.type
_entity_poly.pdbx_seq_one_letter_code
_entity_poly.pdbx_strand_id
1 'polypeptide(L)'
;MDFFLLSDQLFIKCANRGSSMDFFLLSDQLFIECANRGSSMDFFLLSDQLFIKCANRGSSMDFFLLSDQLFIECANRGSSMDFFLLSDQLFIKCANRGSSMDFFLLSDQLFIECANRGSSMDFFLLSDQLFIKCANRGSSMDFFLLSDQLFIECDHLSRLSVY
;
A
#
# COMPACT_ATOMS: atom_id res chain seq x y z
N MET A 1 -10.99 1.62 -18.22
CA MET A 1 -10.66 0.49 -19.12
C MET A 1 -10.38 -0.64 -18.20
N ASP A 2 -11.10 -1.73 -18.38
CA ASP A 2 -11.28 -2.66 -17.29
C ASP A 2 -10.69 -4.01 -17.72
N PHE A 3 -9.86 -4.57 -16.86
CA PHE A 3 -9.13 -5.80 -17.11
C PHE A 3 -9.59 -6.86 -16.12
N PHE A 4 -10.01 -8.02 -16.63
CA PHE A 4 -10.38 -9.18 -15.82
C PHE A 4 -9.51 -10.34 -16.25
N LEU A 5 -8.63 -10.81 -15.37
CA LEU A 5 -7.69 -11.90 -15.67
C LEU A 5 -7.73 -12.96 -14.57
N LEU A 6 -7.75 -14.22 -15.02
CA LEU A 6 -7.65 -15.41 -14.19
C LEU A 6 -6.55 -16.30 -14.77
N SER A 7 -5.51 -16.58 -13.98
CA SER A 7 -4.38 -17.42 -14.38
C SER A 7 -3.57 -17.82 -13.16
N ASP A 8 -3.02 -19.03 -13.12
CA ASP A 8 -2.17 -19.51 -12.01
C ASP A 8 -1.00 -18.56 -11.73
N GLN A 9 -0.44 -17.95 -12.79
CA GLN A 9 0.60 -16.93 -12.68
C GLN A 9 0.28 -15.72 -13.54
N LEU A 10 0.45 -14.53 -12.97
CA LEU A 10 0.28 -13.25 -13.65
C LEU A 10 1.47 -12.33 -13.40
N PHE A 11 1.99 -11.78 -14.48
CA PHE A 11 2.93 -10.66 -14.46
C PHE A 11 2.30 -9.48 -15.18
N ILE A 12 1.99 -8.42 -14.43
CA ILE A 12 1.36 -7.23 -14.99
C ILE A 12 2.34 -6.08 -14.93
N LYS A 13 2.64 -5.52 -16.10
CA LYS A 13 3.37 -4.25 -16.22
C LYS A 13 2.45 -3.21 -16.84
N CYS A 14 2.13 -2.16 -16.09
CA CYS A 14 1.17 -1.15 -16.51
C CYS A 14 1.72 0.27 -16.43
N ALA A 15 1.34 1.11 -17.39
CA ALA A 15 1.68 2.53 -17.39
C ALA A 15 0.46 3.35 -17.84
N ASN A 16 -0.16 4.10 -16.92
CA ASN A 16 -1.26 4.98 -17.25
C ASN A 16 -0.77 6.40 -17.56
N ARG A 17 -1.19 6.97 -18.69
CA ARG A 17 -0.97 8.37 -19.06
C ARG A 17 -2.25 9.09 -19.47
N GLY A 18 -3.40 8.45 -19.36
CA GLY A 18 -4.67 8.93 -19.89
C GLY A 18 -5.82 8.59 -18.94
N SER A 19 -6.85 7.95 -19.50
CA SER A 19 -8.09 7.57 -18.81
C SER A 19 -7.87 6.58 -17.67
N SER A 20 -8.86 6.47 -16.79
CA SER A 20 -8.91 5.49 -15.70
C SER A 20 -8.77 4.04 -16.20
N MET A 21 -8.06 3.22 -15.42
CA MET A 21 -7.90 1.79 -15.65
C MET A 21 -8.20 1.01 -14.39
N ASP A 22 -8.97 -0.06 -14.53
CA ASP A 22 -9.43 -0.87 -13.41
C ASP A 22 -8.98 -2.31 -13.66
N PHE A 23 -8.38 -2.95 -12.66
CA PHE A 23 -7.83 -4.30 -12.77
C PHE A 23 -8.47 -5.22 -11.73
N PHE A 24 -9.04 -6.34 -12.19
CA PHE A 24 -9.55 -7.43 -11.38
C PHE A 24 -8.77 -8.69 -11.71
N LEU A 25 -7.84 -9.08 -10.83
CA LEU A 25 -6.91 -10.17 -11.08
C LEU A 25 -7.04 -11.26 -10.01
N LEU A 26 -7.14 -12.51 -10.48
CA LEU A 26 -7.11 -13.71 -9.63
C LEU A 26 -5.99 -14.63 -10.11
N SER A 27 -5.05 -14.94 -9.22
CA SER A 27 -3.87 -15.74 -9.55
C SER A 27 -3.18 -16.31 -8.33
N ASP A 28 -2.65 -17.53 -8.37
CA ASP A 28 -1.86 -18.07 -7.25
C ASP A 28 -0.60 -17.21 -6.99
N GLN A 29 0.05 -16.71 -8.05
CA GLN A 29 1.21 -15.84 -7.95
C GLN A 29 1.11 -14.60 -8.85
N LEU A 30 1.17 -13.43 -8.21
CA LEU A 30 0.98 -12.16 -8.87
C LEU A 30 2.12 -11.19 -8.55
N PHE A 31 2.88 -10.78 -9.58
CA PHE A 31 3.83 -9.67 -9.48
C PHE A 31 3.37 -8.52 -10.37
N ILE A 32 3.18 -7.33 -9.80
CA ILE A 32 2.70 -6.13 -10.50
C ILE A 32 3.75 -5.03 -10.45
N GLU A 33 4.06 -4.44 -11.60
CA GLU A 33 4.83 -3.20 -11.70
C GLU A 33 4.03 -2.13 -12.43
N CYS A 34 3.66 -1.07 -11.73
CA CYS A 34 2.75 -0.06 -12.26
C CYS A 34 3.22 1.38 -12.03
N ALA A 35 3.01 2.22 -13.05
CA ALA A 35 3.27 3.65 -12.97
C ALA A 35 2.06 4.47 -13.45
N ASN A 36 1.53 5.35 -12.59
CA ASN A 36 0.46 6.28 -12.97
C ASN A 36 1.02 7.69 -13.19
N ARG A 37 0.72 8.27 -14.35
CA ARG A 37 0.88 9.71 -14.65
C ARG A 37 -0.40 10.31 -15.26
N GLY A 38 -1.49 9.54 -15.30
CA GLY A 38 -2.80 9.91 -15.84
C GLY A 38 -3.81 10.13 -14.72
N SER A 39 -5.06 9.73 -14.97
CA SER A 39 -6.20 9.85 -14.04
C SER A 39 -6.08 8.88 -12.84
N SER A 40 -6.96 7.89 -12.74
CA SER A 40 -6.94 6.88 -11.67
C SER A 40 -6.44 5.52 -12.17
N MET A 41 -5.96 4.70 -11.24
CA MET A 41 -5.82 3.26 -11.45
C MET A 41 -6.30 2.51 -10.23
N ASP A 42 -7.22 1.59 -10.43
CA ASP A 42 -7.85 0.85 -9.34
C ASP A 42 -7.52 -0.64 -9.50
N PHE A 43 -7.10 -1.29 -8.42
CA PHE A 43 -6.71 -2.70 -8.41
C PHE A 43 -7.51 -3.47 -7.38
N PHE A 44 -8.14 -4.55 -7.81
CA PHE A 44 -8.76 -5.57 -6.98
C PHE A 44 -8.06 -6.90 -7.24
N LEU A 45 -7.26 -7.38 -6.29
CA LEU A 45 -6.36 -8.51 -6.48
C LEU A 45 -6.60 -9.59 -5.43
N LEU A 46 -6.71 -10.83 -5.88
CA LEU A 46 -6.76 -12.01 -5.04
C LEU A 46 -5.64 -12.97 -5.46
N SER A 47 -4.73 -13.28 -4.54
CA SER A 47 -3.58 -14.14 -4.85
C SER A 47 -2.92 -14.74 -3.63
N ASP A 48 -2.46 -15.99 -3.67
CA ASP A 48 -1.71 -16.56 -2.54
C ASP A 48 -0.42 -15.78 -2.29
N GLN A 49 0.28 -15.38 -3.35
CA GLN A 49 1.52 -14.59 -3.26
C GLN A 49 1.48 -13.36 -4.16
N LEU A 50 1.53 -12.18 -3.53
CA LEU A 50 1.41 -10.90 -4.22
C LEU A 50 2.62 -10.00 -3.96
N PHE A 51 3.28 -9.59 -5.04
CA PHE A 51 4.29 -8.54 -5.02
C PHE A 51 3.82 -7.36 -5.85
N ILE A 52 3.82 -6.16 -5.27
CA ILE A 52 3.45 -4.93 -5.98
C ILE A 52 4.58 -3.93 -5.90
N LYS A 53 4.96 -3.38 -7.05
CA LYS A 53 5.77 -2.18 -7.15
C LYS A 53 4.99 -1.08 -7.86
N CYS A 54 4.72 0.00 -7.15
CA CYS A 54 3.90 1.09 -7.67
C CYS A 54 4.57 2.46 -7.57
N ALA A 55 4.36 3.30 -8.58
CA ALA A 55 4.79 4.69 -8.57
C ALA A 55 3.70 5.62 -9.08
N ASN A 56 3.16 6.49 -8.21
CA ASN A 56 2.12 7.46 -8.58
C ASN A 56 2.70 8.87 -8.72
N ARG A 57 2.37 9.51 -9.84
CA ARG A 57 2.54 10.94 -10.12
C ARG A 57 1.31 11.53 -10.85
N GLY A 58 0.20 10.78 -10.86
CA GLY A 58 -1.06 11.10 -11.54
C GLY A 58 -2.09 11.67 -10.56
N SER A 59 -3.38 11.31 -10.69
CA SER A 59 -4.40 11.71 -9.72
C SER A 59 -4.45 10.79 -8.50
N SER A 60 -4.75 9.49 -8.70
CA SER A 60 -4.94 8.52 -7.62
C SER A 60 -4.52 7.10 -8.02
N MET A 61 -4.24 6.25 -7.04
CA MET A 61 -4.20 4.80 -7.21
C MET A 61 -4.85 4.14 -6.00
N ASP A 62 -5.78 3.23 -6.24
CA ASP A 62 -6.49 2.55 -5.16
C ASP A 62 -6.24 1.04 -5.26
N PHE A 63 -5.93 0.41 -4.14
CA PHE A 63 -5.60 -1.02 -4.05
C PHE A 63 -6.49 -1.72 -3.02
N PHE A 64 -7.20 -2.74 -3.46
CA PHE A 64 -7.86 -3.73 -2.61
C PHE A 64 -7.20 -5.09 -2.84
N LEU A 65 -6.50 -5.62 -1.83
CA LEU A 65 -5.68 -6.82 -1.98
C LEU A 65 -6.01 -7.84 -0.90
N LEU A 66 -6.20 -9.08 -1.34
CA LEU A 66 -6.33 -10.25 -0.47
C LEU A 66 -5.26 -11.27 -0.86
N SER A 67 -4.37 -11.61 0.08
CA SER A 67 -3.26 -12.52 -0.20
C SER A 67 -2.65 -13.16 1.03
N ASP A 68 -2.23 -14.42 0.99
CA ASP A 68 -1.54 -15.03 2.14
C ASP A 68 -0.20 -14.32 2.41
N GLN A 69 0.55 -13.99 1.36
CA GLN A 69 1.82 -13.28 1.45
C GLN A 69 1.88 -12.07 0.53
N LEU A 70 1.96 -10.88 1.13
CA LEU A 70 1.92 -9.63 0.40
C LEU A 70 3.18 -8.80 0.67
N PHE A 71 3.88 -8.41 -0.39
CA PHE A 71 4.96 -7.42 -0.34
C PHE A 71 4.62 -6.24 -1.25
N ILE A 72 4.68 -5.02 -0.73
CA ILE A 72 4.41 -3.79 -1.49
C ILE A 72 5.59 -2.82 -1.41
N GLU A 73 6.04 -2.34 -2.56
CA GLU A 73 6.97 -1.24 -2.72
C GLU A 73 6.27 -0.09 -3.46
N CYS A 74 5.95 0.99 -2.75
CA CYS A 74 5.22 2.11 -3.33
C CYS A 74 5.89 3.46 -3.09
N ALA A 75 5.86 4.28 -4.14
CA ALA A 75 6.41 5.64 -4.14
C ALA A 75 5.41 6.64 -4.70
N ASN A 76 5.03 7.63 -3.89
CA ASN A 76 4.03 8.61 -4.24
C ASN A 76 4.63 10.02 -4.38
N ARG A 77 4.26 10.75 -5.45
CA ARG A 77 4.64 12.15 -5.65
C ARG A 77 3.48 13.01 -6.17
N GLY A 78 2.85 13.77 -5.27
CA GLY A 78 1.82 14.75 -5.63
C GLY A 78 0.46 14.17 -6.02
N SER A 79 0.15 12.96 -5.55
CA SER A 79 -1.07 12.19 -5.85
C SER A 79 -1.59 11.42 -4.64
N SER A 80 -2.81 10.91 -4.61
CA SER A 80 -3.27 10.03 -3.54
C SER A 80 -2.91 8.56 -3.82
N MET A 81 -2.71 7.77 -2.76
CA MET A 81 -2.76 6.31 -2.86
C MET A 81 -3.49 5.74 -1.67
N ASP A 82 -4.47 4.88 -1.91
CA ASP A 82 -5.25 4.25 -0.87
C ASP A 82 -5.07 2.73 -0.93
N PHE A 83 -4.83 2.10 0.20
CA PHE A 83 -4.60 0.67 0.32
C PHE A 83 -5.53 0.04 1.35
N PHE A 84 -6.27 -0.98 0.93
CA PHE A 84 -7.00 -1.91 1.79
C PHE A 84 -6.40 -3.31 1.60
N LEU A 85 -5.71 -3.81 2.62
CA LEU A 85 -4.91 -5.02 2.52
C LEU A 85 -5.32 -6.03 3.61
N LEU A 86 -5.62 -7.25 3.18
CA LEU A 86 -5.85 -8.40 4.05
C LEU A 86 -4.84 -9.50 3.70
N SER A 87 -4.00 -9.88 4.67
CA SER A 87 -2.95 -10.86 4.42
C SER A 87 -2.41 -11.52 5.68
N ASP A 88 -2.07 -12.81 5.66
CA ASP A 88 -1.43 -13.45 6.82
C ASP A 88 -0.06 -12.82 7.10
N GLN A 89 0.73 -12.55 6.06
CA GLN A 89 2.04 -11.93 6.15
C GLN A 89 2.18 -10.75 5.20
N LEU A 90 2.33 -9.56 5.80
CA LEU A 90 2.36 -8.31 5.06
C LEU A 90 3.68 -7.56 5.26
N PHE A 91 4.33 -7.25 4.14
CA PHE A 91 5.50 -6.39 4.07
C PHE A 91 5.21 -5.15 3.24
N ILE A 92 5.38 -3.96 3.82
CA ILE A 92 5.15 -2.71 3.12
C ILE A 92 6.33 -1.77 3.26
N LYS A 93 6.80 -1.26 2.12
CA LYS A 93 7.75 -0.16 2.01
C LYS A 93 7.12 1.00 1.27
N CYS A 94 6.97 2.12 1.96
CA CYS A 94 6.31 3.30 1.41
C CYS A 94 7.16 4.56 1.54
N ALA A 95 7.16 5.35 0.47
CA ALA A 95 7.79 6.68 0.43
C ALA A 95 6.83 7.73 -0.16
N ASN A 96 6.59 8.82 0.58
CA ASN A 96 5.69 9.89 0.17
C ASN A 96 6.39 11.25 0.01
N ARG A 97 6.08 11.97 -1.06
CA ARG A 97 6.43 13.39 -1.25
C ARG A 97 5.29 14.16 -1.94
N GLY A 98 4.46 14.89 -1.20
CA GLY A 98 3.59 15.94 -1.76
C GLY A 98 2.08 15.68 -1.71
N SER A 99 1.59 14.53 -1.22
CA SER A 99 0.13 14.25 -1.09
C SER A 99 -0.17 13.19 0.00
N SER A 100 -1.33 12.53 -0.01
CA SER A 100 -1.75 11.54 0.99
C SER A 100 -1.37 10.10 0.59
N MET A 101 -1.12 9.26 1.58
CA MET A 101 -1.24 7.82 1.44
C MET A 101 -1.97 7.25 2.64
N ASP A 102 -3.03 6.49 2.39
CA ASP A 102 -3.88 5.94 3.43
C ASP A 102 -3.83 4.41 3.37
N PHE A 103 -3.65 3.78 4.53
CA PHE A 103 -3.51 2.33 4.65
C PHE A 103 -4.49 1.78 5.69
N PHE A 104 -5.29 0.81 5.27
CA PHE A 104 -6.08 -0.05 6.14
C PHE A 104 -5.57 -1.48 6.02
N LEU A 105 -4.94 -1.99 7.08
CA LEU A 105 -4.15 -3.22 7.05
C LEU A 105 -4.66 -4.20 8.12
N LEU A 106 -5.01 -5.40 7.70
CA LEU A 106 -5.34 -6.53 8.57
C LEU A 106 -4.40 -7.69 8.27
N SER A 107 -3.61 -8.11 9.25
CA SER A 107 -2.62 -9.17 9.06
C SER A 107 -2.16 -9.84 10.34
N ASP A 108 -1.89 -11.14 10.35
CA ASP A 108 -1.28 -11.80 11.52
C ASP A 108 0.12 -11.24 11.81
N GLN A 109 0.92 -11.03 10.76
CA GLN A 109 2.28 -10.49 10.86
C GLN A 109 2.49 -9.31 9.91
N LEU A 110 2.71 -8.14 10.49
CA LEU A 110 2.85 -6.90 9.75
C LEU A 110 4.23 -6.25 9.96
N PHE A 111 4.95 -6.07 8.85
CA PHE A 111 6.17 -5.27 8.80
C PHE A 111 5.95 -4.05 7.92
N ILE A 112 6.09 -2.86 8.51
CA ILE A 112 5.95 -1.59 7.80
C ILE A 112 7.21 -0.76 7.97
N GLU A 113 7.70 -0.20 6.87
CA GLU A 113 8.77 0.79 6.85
C GLU A 113 8.34 2.01 6.01
N CYS A 114 8.25 3.19 6.62
CA CYS A 114 7.71 4.39 5.98
C CYS A 114 8.61 5.62 6.09
N ALA A 115 8.65 6.51 5.10
CA ALA A 115 9.18 7.86 5.29
C ALA A 115 8.50 8.95 4.42
N ASN A 116 8.19 10.09 5.03
CA ASN A 116 7.40 11.21 4.48
C ASN A 116 8.20 12.53 4.56
N ARG A 117 8.21 13.39 3.54
CA ARG A 117 8.38 14.85 3.79
C ARG A 117 7.39 15.68 2.96
N GLY A 118 6.13 15.21 2.93
CA GLY A 118 4.91 15.99 3.19
C GLY A 118 3.72 15.86 2.24
N SER A 119 2.63 15.21 2.65
CA SER A 119 1.31 15.86 2.93
C SER A 119 0.58 15.14 4.06
N SER A 120 0.28 13.85 3.93
CA SER A 120 -0.17 13.02 5.06
C SER A 120 0.20 11.56 4.80
N MET A 121 0.31 10.76 5.87
CA MET A 121 0.29 9.31 5.77
C MET A 121 -0.49 8.77 6.95
N ASP A 122 -1.59 8.09 6.69
CA ASP A 122 -2.49 7.62 7.72
C ASP A 122 -2.57 6.08 7.67
N PHE A 123 -2.42 5.45 8.83
CA PHE A 123 -2.39 4.01 8.97
C PHE A 123 -3.42 3.54 10.00
N PHE A 124 -4.28 2.61 9.60
CA PHE A 124 -5.14 1.83 10.47
C PHE A 124 -4.68 0.36 10.41
N LEU A 125 -4.12 -0.14 11.51
CA LEU A 125 -3.41 -1.42 11.55
C LEU A 125 -4.02 -2.34 12.60
N LEU A 126 -4.43 -3.53 12.19
CA LEU A 126 -4.85 -4.63 13.04
C LEU A 126 -3.95 -5.83 12.79
N SER A 127 -3.16 -6.21 13.80
CA SER A 127 -2.22 -7.33 13.66
C SER A 127 -1.78 -7.97 14.97
N ASP A 128 -1.63 -9.28 15.02
CA ASP A 128 -1.09 -9.96 16.20
C ASP A 128 0.35 -9.53 16.47
N GLN A 129 1.18 -9.44 15.42
CA GLN A 129 2.58 -9.02 15.51
C GLN A 129 2.89 -7.87 14.57
N LEU A 130 3.23 -6.73 15.16
CA LEU A 130 3.43 -5.49 14.45
C LEU A 130 4.83 -4.93 14.66
N PHE A 131 5.57 -4.78 13.56
CA PHE A 131 6.83 -4.05 13.51
C PHE A 131 6.67 -2.82 12.59
N ILE A 132 6.87 -1.61 13.13
CA ILE A 132 6.76 -0.38 12.34
C ILE A 132 8.02 0.46 12.42
N LYS A 133 8.43 0.92 11.25
CA LYS A 133 9.48 1.89 10.98
C LYS A 133 8.90 3.14 10.33
N CYS A 134 9.40 4.31 10.72
CA CYS A 134 8.94 5.63 10.23
C CYS A 134 10.06 6.67 10.09
N ALA A 135 9.93 7.65 9.17
CA ALA A 135 10.50 8.99 9.37
C ALA A 135 9.82 10.09 8.55
N ASN A 136 9.23 11.08 9.24
CA ASN A 136 8.53 12.24 8.68
C ASN A 136 9.40 13.52 8.78
N ARG A 137 9.17 14.61 8.03
CA ARG A 137 9.43 16.02 8.50
C ARG A 137 8.41 17.02 7.91
N GLY A 138 7.14 16.68 8.11
CA GLY A 138 5.90 17.45 7.85
C GLY A 138 5.26 17.08 6.52
N SER A 139 3.93 16.90 6.36
CA SER A 139 2.82 17.52 7.13
C SER A 139 2.06 16.64 8.14
N SER A 140 1.84 15.34 7.96
CA SER A 140 1.40 14.48 9.08
C SER A 140 1.78 13.01 8.85
N MET A 141 1.87 12.26 9.94
CA MET A 141 1.94 10.81 9.92
C MET A 141 1.21 10.29 11.15
N ASP A 142 0.10 9.61 10.92
CA ASP A 142 -0.85 9.19 11.95
C ASP A 142 -1.03 7.67 11.93
N PHE A 143 -1.00 7.04 13.11
CA PHE A 143 -1.22 5.61 13.28
C PHE A 143 -2.34 5.33 14.29
N PHE A 144 -3.24 4.44 13.90
CA PHE A 144 -4.18 3.74 14.75
C PHE A 144 -3.81 2.25 14.74
N LEU A 145 -3.44 1.71 15.89
CA LEU A 145 -2.90 0.35 16.03
C LEU A 145 -3.73 -0.46 17.01
N LEU A 146 -4.00 -1.71 16.66
CA LEU A 146 -4.49 -2.76 17.55
C LEU A 146 -3.59 -4.00 17.37
N SER A 147 -2.82 -4.35 18.40
CA SER A 147 -1.84 -5.44 18.31
C SER A 147 -1.45 -6.03 19.66
N ASP A 148 -1.24 -7.35 19.68
CA ASP A 148 -0.75 -8.08 20.85
C ASP A 148 0.75 -7.83 21.09
N GLN A 149 1.53 -7.71 20.02
CA GLN A 149 2.98 -7.48 20.08
C GLN A 149 3.40 -6.35 19.17
N LEU A 150 3.94 -5.29 19.77
CA LEU A 150 4.27 -4.07 19.07
C LEU A 150 5.74 -3.67 19.24
N PHE A 151 6.42 -3.42 18.12
CA PHE A 151 7.69 -2.73 18.06
C PHE A 151 7.61 -1.53 17.10
N ILE A 152 7.99 -0.33 17.57
CA ILE A 152 7.96 0.90 16.77
C ILE A 152 9.27 1.66 16.90
N GLU A 153 9.82 2.09 15.75
CA GLU A 153 10.96 3.01 15.65
C GLU A 153 10.63 4.20 14.72
N CYS A 154 10.72 5.44 15.23
CA CYS A 154 10.31 6.65 14.51
C CYS A 154 11.24 7.86 14.77
N ASP A 155 11.57 8.63 13.74
CA ASP A 155 12.40 9.86 13.82
C ASP A 155 11.60 11.19 13.92
N HIS A 156 10.31 11.17 13.56
CA HIS A 156 9.31 12.23 13.79
C HIS A 156 7.93 11.67 13.43
N LEU A 157 6.96 11.82 14.32
CA LEU A 157 5.59 11.32 14.19
C LEU A 157 4.57 12.39 14.63
N SER A 158 3.39 12.42 14.02
CA SER A 158 2.33 13.38 14.35
C SER A 158 1.37 12.82 15.39
N ARG A 159 0.85 11.61 15.17
CA ARG A 159 -0.08 10.95 16.10
C ARG A 159 0.13 9.43 16.14
N LEU A 160 0.05 8.86 17.33
CA LEU A 160 0.01 7.42 17.58
C LEU A 160 -1.12 7.10 18.55
N SER A 161 -2.00 6.17 18.20
CA SER A 161 -3.05 5.64 19.06
C SER A 161 -2.93 4.12 19.06
N VAL A 162 -2.72 3.53 20.24
CA VAL A 162 -2.56 2.07 20.42
C VAL A 162 -3.65 1.57 21.36
N TYR A 163 -4.35 0.52 20.96
CA TYR A 163 -5.42 -0.15 21.69
C TYR A 163 -5.07 -1.62 21.90
#